data_AF-A0A8J2VLC9-F1
#
_entry.id   AF-A0A8J2VLC9-F1
#
_cell.length_a   1.000
_cell.length_b   1.000
_cell.length_c   1.000
_cell.angle_alpha   90.00
_cell.angle_beta   90.00
_cell.angle_gamma   90.00
#
_symmetry.space_group_name_H-M   'P 1'
#
loop_
_entity.id
_entity.type
_entity.pdbx_description
1 polymer ?
#
loop_
_entity_poly.entity_id
_entity_poly.type
_entity_poly.pdbx_seq_one_letter_code
_entity_poly.pdbx_strand_id
1 'polypeptide(L)'
;MALRHENTVSGATLTGGGAVMVWLSLDMGRGAAGATLPPNFFPLICAWGLLICGLILLVRGLRSAAAPLPKLIDTQVAVVGAMVIAFYWWFAWWDFRVGAALLALVTMWTLGIRNKLLLVLLPLGLSIGLYLAFTRGFQLVLPTWT
;
A
#
# COMPACT_ATOMS: atom_id res chain seq x y z
N MET A 1 17.21 25.11 3.88
CA MET A 1 16.19 24.03 3.88
C MET A 1 15.78 23.74 2.45
N ALA A 2 15.97 22.50 2.00
CA ALA A 2 15.60 22.09 0.65
C ALA A 2 14.14 21.64 0.59
N LEU A 3 13.22 22.61 0.58
CA LEU A 3 11.78 22.34 0.35
C LEU A 3 11.53 21.61 -0.97
N ARG A 4 12.47 21.70 -1.92
CA ARG A 4 12.37 21.17 -3.29
C ARG A 4 13.05 19.82 -3.50
N HIS A 5 13.59 19.20 -2.45
CA HIS A 5 14.24 17.89 -2.56
C HIS A 5 13.21 16.76 -2.77
N GLU A 6 13.56 15.74 -3.55
CA GLU A 6 12.69 14.58 -3.85
C GLU A 6 12.12 13.92 -2.60
N ASN A 7 12.98 13.57 -1.65
CA ASN A 7 12.57 13.05 -0.34
C ASN A 7 11.61 13.96 0.44
N THR A 8 11.70 15.29 0.28
CA THR A 8 10.77 16.23 0.92
C THR A 8 9.39 16.10 0.31
N VAL A 9 9.30 16.05 -1.02
CA VAL A 9 8.03 15.91 -1.74
C VAL A 9 7.41 14.54 -1.47
N SER A 10 8.14 13.46 -1.69
CA SER A 10 7.66 12.09 -1.43
C SER A 10 7.29 11.90 0.05
N GLY A 11 8.10 12.43 0.97
CA GLY A 11 7.81 12.41 2.39
C GLY A 11 6.52 13.16 2.75
N ALA A 12 6.34 14.37 2.21
CA ALA A 12 5.12 15.16 2.42
C ALA A 12 3.89 14.46 1.84
N THR A 13 3.98 13.91 0.63
CA THR A 13 2.87 13.18 -0.01
C THR A 13 2.49 11.93 0.77
N LEU A 14 3.46 11.12 1.21
CA LEU A 14 3.20 9.92 2.01
C LEU A 14 2.63 10.27 3.39
N THR A 15 3.15 11.32 4.03
CA THR A 15 2.64 11.77 5.32
C THR A 15 1.20 12.28 5.18
N GLY A 16 0.93 13.12 4.17
CA GLY A 16 -0.41 13.62 3.90
C GLY A 16 -1.40 12.50 3.55
N GLY A 17 -1.02 11.60 2.64
CA GLY A 17 -1.83 10.44 2.27
C GLY A 17 -2.09 9.49 3.44
N GLY A 18 -1.07 9.24 4.27
CA GLY A 18 -1.19 8.46 5.50
C GLY A 18 -2.13 9.11 6.50
N ALA A 19 -2.05 10.43 6.71
CA ALA A 19 -2.95 11.17 7.60
C ALA A 19 -4.41 11.12 7.11
N VAL A 20 -4.65 11.31 5.81
CA VAL A 20 -5.97 11.16 5.19
C VAL A 20 -6.49 9.75 5.39
N MET A 21 -5.66 8.73 5.19
CA MET A 21 -6.05 7.33 5.42
C MET A 21 -6.37 7.06 6.88
N VAL A 22 -5.60 7.58 7.84
CA VAL A 22 -5.96 7.50 9.27
C VAL A 22 -7.32 8.12 9.51
N TRP A 23 -7.56 9.33 9.00
CA TRP A 23 -8.83 10.03 9.18
C TRP A 23 -10.02 9.24 8.62
N LEU A 24 -9.91 8.74 7.38
CA LEU A 24 -10.95 7.88 6.77
C LEU A 24 -11.12 6.55 7.51
N SER A 25 -10.04 5.97 8.03
CA SER A 25 -10.09 4.71 8.77
C SER A 25 -10.74 4.86 10.14
N LEU A 26 -10.58 6.01 10.80
CA LEU A 26 -11.25 6.28 12.07
C LEU A 26 -12.77 6.39 11.92
N ASP A 27 -13.26 6.73 10.73
CA ASP A 27 -14.69 6.81 10.40
C ASP A 27 -15.29 5.44 10.00
N MET A 28 -14.46 4.43 9.73
CA MET A 28 -14.95 3.06 9.54
C MET A 28 -15.52 2.55 10.88
N GLY A 29 -16.84 2.36 10.92
CA GLY A 29 -17.57 1.92 12.11
C GLY A 29 -16.99 0.67 12.76
N ARG A 30 -17.38 0.40 14.02
CA ARG A 30 -16.78 -0.65 14.87
C ARG A 30 -17.01 -2.10 14.41
N GLY A 31 -17.66 -2.31 13.26
CA GLY A 31 -18.00 -3.65 12.74
C GLY A 31 -19.03 -4.38 13.61
N ALA A 32 -19.30 -5.65 13.27
CA ALA A 32 -20.11 -6.52 14.12
C ALA A 32 -19.40 -6.74 15.47
N ALA A 33 -20.14 -6.72 16.57
CA ALA A 33 -19.63 -6.82 17.95
C ALA A 33 -19.07 -8.22 18.32
N GLY A 34 -18.49 -8.94 17.37
CA GLY A 34 -17.89 -10.26 17.55
C GLY A 34 -16.40 -10.20 17.91
N ALA A 35 -15.81 -11.37 18.18
CA ALA A 35 -14.41 -11.57 18.57
C ALA A 35 -13.39 -11.38 17.42
N THR A 36 -13.71 -10.55 16.43
CA THR A 36 -12.84 -10.25 15.30
C THR A 36 -12.27 -8.85 15.44
N LEU A 37 -11.11 -8.60 14.81
CA LEU A 37 -10.52 -7.26 14.79
C LEU A 37 -11.47 -6.24 14.15
N PRO A 38 -11.46 -4.97 14.61
CA PRO A 38 -12.33 -3.96 14.04
C PRO A 38 -11.95 -3.70 12.57
N PRO A 39 -12.92 -3.32 11.71
CA PRO A 39 -12.69 -3.13 10.28
C PRO A 39 -11.57 -2.14 9.94
N ASN A 40 -11.34 -1.16 10.83
CA ASN A 40 -10.31 -0.14 10.66
C ASN A 40 -8.90 -0.57 11.07
N PHE A 41 -8.72 -1.74 11.68
CA PHE A 41 -7.42 -2.16 12.22
C PHE A 41 -6.32 -2.22 11.14
N PHE A 42 -6.60 -2.89 10.02
CA PHE A 42 -5.64 -3.00 8.91
C PHE A 42 -5.36 -1.67 8.23
N PRO A 43 -6.38 -0.91 7.79
CA PRO A 43 -6.19 0.42 7.25
C PRO A 43 -5.34 1.31 8.16
N LEU A 44 -5.58 1.28 9.48
CA LEU A 44 -4.81 2.06 10.45
C LEU A 44 -3.34 1.62 10.54
N ILE A 45 -3.05 0.31 10.59
CA ILE A 45 -1.65 -0.17 10.59
C ILE A 45 -0.91 0.26 9.32
N CYS A 46 -1.54 0.09 8.15
CA CYS A 46 -0.95 0.51 6.88
C CYS A 46 -0.75 2.04 6.85
N ALA A 47 -1.73 2.82 7.30
CA ALA A 47 -1.65 4.26 7.36
C ALA A 47 -0.56 4.75 8.32
N TRP A 48 -0.37 4.09 9.47
CA TRP A 48 0.75 4.33 10.38
C TRP A 48 2.09 4.04 9.72
N GLY A 49 2.22 2.93 9.00
CA GLY A 49 3.42 2.62 8.22
C GLY A 49 3.75 3.72 7.21
N LEU A 50 2.75 4.17 6.44
CA LEU A 50 2.90 5.26 5.48
C LEU A 50 3.29 6.59 6.16
N LEU A 51 2.67 6.91 7.29
CA LEU A 51 3.00 8.10 8.08
C LEU A 51 4.44 8.08 8.57
N ILE A 52 4.88 6.97 9.17
CA ILE A 52 6.24 6.84 9.70
C ILE A 52 7.26 6.94 8.57
N CYS A 53 7.06 6.19 7.47
CA CYS A 53 7.94 6.26 6.30
C CYS A 53 7.97 7.67 5.69
N GLY A 54 6.81 8.31 5.56
CA GLY A 54 6.66 9.67 5.05
C GLY A 54 7.41 10.69 5.91
N LEU A 55 7.25 10.63 7.23
CA LEU A 55 7.93 11.51 8.18
C LEU A 55 9.45 11.33 8.13
N ILE A 56 9.93 10.09 8.06
CA ILE A 56 11.38 9.81 7.94
C ILE A 56 11.93 10.42 6.65
N LEU A 57 11.26 10.23 5.51
CA LEU A 57 11.68 10.81 4.23
C LEU A 57 11.61 12.35 4.25
N LEU A 58 10.57 12.91 4.85
CA LEU A 58 10.39 14.36 4.96
C LEU A 58 11.52 14.99 5.77
N VAL A 59 11.86 14.42 6.93
CA VAL A 59 12.98 14.90 7.78
C VAL A 59 14.31 14.77 7.04
N ARG A 60 14.54 13.66 6.31
CA ARG A 60 15.75 13.48 5.49
C ARG A 60 15.82 14.50 4.36
N GLY A 61 14.71 14.78 3.68
CA GLY A 61 14.63 15.77 2.60
C GLY A 61 14.89 17.19 3.08
N LEU A 62 14.27 17.60 4.20
CA LEU A 62 14.47 18.93 4.78
C LEU A 62 15.92 19.19 5.22
N ARG A 63 16.64 18.14 5.62
CA ARG A 63 18.07 18.17 5.98
C ARG A 63 19.02 18.07 4.79
N SER A 64 18.52 17.73 3.60
CA SER A 64 19.35 17.56 2.40
C SER A 64 19.63 18.91 1.71
N ALA A 65 20.66 18.95 0.86
CA ALA A 65 20.99 20.12 0.03
C ALA A 65 19.87 20.39 -1.00
N ALA A 66 19.78 21.62 -1.49
CA ALA A 66 18.78 21.98 -2.50
C ALA A 66 19.02 21.17 -3.80
N ALA A 67 18.00 20.45 -4.24
CA ALA A 67 17.98 19.69 -5.47
C ALA A 67 16.86 20.22 -6.39
N PRO A 68 16.96 20.01 -7.72
CA PRO A 68 15.88 20.31 -8.65
C PRO A 68 14.60 19.53 -8.28
N LEU A 69 13.43 20.11 -8.61
CA LEU A 69 12.14 19.51 -8.33
C LEU A 69 12.01 18.14 -9.04
N PRO A 70 11.60 17.08 -8.32
CA PRO A 70 11.31 15.80 -8.95
C PRO A 70 10.09 15.90 -9.86
N LYS A 71 10.01 15.03 -10.87
CA LYS A 71 8.77 14.80 -11.60
C LYS A 71 7.79 14.08 -10.67
N LEU A 72 6.67 14.74 -10.36
CA LEU A 72 5.64 14.22 -9.46
C LEU A 72 4.97 12.94 -9.98
N ILE A 73 4.88 12.78 -11.29
CA ILE A 73 4.28 11.61 -11.95
C ILE A 73 5.31 11.09 -12.94
N ASP A 74 5.86 9.91 -12.64
CA ASP A 74 6.61 9.11 -13.61
C ASP A 74 5.70 7.99 -14.16
N THR A 75 6.07 7.43 -15.30
CA THR A 75 5.32 6.40 -16.02
C THR A 75 5.05 5.19 -15.14
N GLN A 76 6.02 4.81 -14.31
CA GLN A 76 5.92 3.70 -13.36
C GLN A 76 4.82 3.98 -12.32
N VAL A 77 4.78 5.20 -11.76
CA VAL A 77 3.75 5.62 -10.81
C VAL A 77 2.38 5.61 -11.47
N ALA A 78 2.28 6.09 -12.71
CA ALA A 78 1.05 6.07 -13.48
C ALA A 78 0.56 4.63 -13.76
N VAL A 79 1.46 3.71 -14.14
CA VAL A 79 1.12 2.30 -14.40
C VAL A 79 0.66 1.60 -13.12
N VAL A 80 1.40 1.76 -12.02
CA VAL A 80 1.02 1.17 -10.73
C VAL A 80 -0.30 1.75 -10.24
N GLY A 81 -0.49 3.07 -10.33
CA GLY A 81 -1.74 3.74 -9.97
C GLY A 81 -2.93 3.24 -10.79
N ALA A 82 -2.78 3.13 -12.11
CA ALA A 82 -3.81 2.57 -12.99
C ALA A 82 -4.14 1.12 -12.65
N MET A 83 -3.12 0.31 -12.32
CA MET A 83 -3.32 -1.07 -11.87
C MET A 83 -4.07 -1.17 -10.54
N VAL A 84 -3.80 -0.27 -9.58
CA VAL A 84 -4.54 -0.23 -8.31
C VAL A 84 -6.02 0.10 -8.55
N ILE A 85 -6.30 1.07 -9.43
CA ILE A 85 -7.68 1.43 -9.82
C ILE A 85 -8.38 0.23 -10.48
N ALA A 86 -7.70 -0.42 -11.43
CA ALA A 86 -8.23 -1.62 -12.08
C ALA A 86 -8.46 -2.75 -11.06
N PHE A 87 -7.52 -2.99 -10.16
CA PHE A 87 -7.66 -3.98 -9.11
C PHE A 87 -8.90 -3.70 -8.24
N TYR A 88 -9.15 -2.45 -7.85
CA TYR A 88 -10.33 -2.08 -7.08
C TYR A 88 -11.63 -2.30 -7.87
N TRP A 89 -11.65 -1.95 -9.15
CA TRP A 89 -12.82 -2.11 -10.02
C TRP A 89 -13.21 -3.58 -10.23
N TRP A 90 -12.21 -4.45 -10.43
CA TRP A 90 -12.42 -5.88 -10.65
C TRP A 90 -12.50 -6.70 -9.36
N PHE A 91 -12.24 -6.09 -8.21
CA PHE A 91 -12.20 -6.78 -6.91
C PHE A 91 -13.44 -7.61 -6.62
N ALA A 92 -14.63 -7.13 -7.01
CA ALA A 92 -15.88 -7.83 -6.77
C ALA A 92 -16.01 -9.17 -7.53
N TRP A 93 -15.23 -9.35 -8.61
CA TRP A 93 -15.36 -10.48 -9.52
C TRP A 93 -14.25 -11.52 -9.33
N TRP A 94 -13.13 -11.15 -8.71
CA TRP A 94 -11.90 -11.93 -8.68
C TRP A 94 -11.49 -12.28 -7.25
N ASP A 95 -10.91 -13.46 -7.04
CA ASP A 95 -10.33 -13.82 -5.73
C ASP A 95 -9.18 -12.86 -5.40
N PHE A 96 -9.24 -12.27 -4.20
CA PHE A 96 -8.24 -11.35 -3.66
C PHE A 96 -6.80 -11.88 -3.83
N ARG A 97 -6.59 -13.19 -3.67
CA ARG A 97 -5.26 -13.81 -3.77
C ARG A 97 -4.65 -13.63 -5.15
N VAL A 98 -5.45 -13.78 -6.20
CA VAL A 98 -5.01 -13.65 -7.60
C VAL A 98 -4.69 -12.20 -7.90
N GLY A 99 -5.59 -11.28 -7.50
CA GLY A 99 -5.37 -9.87 -7.75
C GLY A 99 -4.18 -9.30 -6.96
N ALA A 100 -3.96 -9.72 -5.71
CA ALA A 100 -2.78 -9.32 -4.93
C ALA A 100 -1.47 -9.82 -5.56
N ALA A 101 -1.44 -11.07 -6.04
CA ALA A 101 -0.28 -11.62 -6.74
C ALA A 101 0.00 -10.88 -8.05
N LEU A 102 -1.03 -10.59 -8.85
CA LEU A 102 -0.88 -9.84 -10.10
C LEU A 102 -0.41 -8.41 -9.87
N LEU A 103 -0.99 -7.72 -8.88
CA LEU A 103 -0.58 -6.37 -8.53
C LEU A 103 0.88 -6.33 -8.10
N ALA A 104 1.31 -7.28 -7.25
CA ALA A 104 2.71 -7.41 -6.84
C ALA A 104 3.63 -7.69 -8.04
N LEU A 105 3.25 -8.62 -8.92
CA LEU A 105 4.02 -8.97 -10.11
C LEU A 105 4.21 -7.76 -11.03
N VAL A 106 3.14 -7.04 -11.36
CA VAL A 106 3.21 -5.87 -12.25
C VAL A 106 4.02 -4.76 -11.59
N THR A 107 3.84 -4.51 -10.29
CA THR A 107 4.65 -3.54 -9.54
C THR A 107 6.13 -3.89 -9.64
N MET A 108 6.53 -5.13 -9.34
CA MET A 108 7.91 -5.57 -9.45
C MET A 108 8.47 -5.43 -10.87
N TRP A 109 7.68 -5.79 -11.89
CA TRP A 109 8.07 -5.65 -13.29
C TRP A 109 8.28 -4.18 -13.67
N THR A 110 7.37 -3.28 -13.28
CA THR A 110 7.47 -1.84 -13.56
C THR A 110 8.67 -1.18 -12.85
N LEU A 111 9.04 -1.70 -11.68
CA LEU A 111 10.26 -1.31 -10.95
C LEU A 111 11.53 -1.91 -11.55
N GLY A 112 11.44 -2.66 -12.65
CA GLY A 112 12.58 -3.20 -13.37
C GLY A 112 13.17 -4.47 -12.78
N ILE A 113 12.50 -5.15 -11.86
CA ILE A 113 12.95 -6.45 -11.34
C ILE A 113 12.80 -7.49 -12.44
N ARG A 114 13.93 -8.06 -12.90
CA ARG A 114 13.95 -9.06 -14.00
C ARG A 114 14.30 -10.48 -13.57
N ASN A 115 14.63 -10.69 -12.29
CA ASN A 115 14.91 -12.02 -11.78
C ASN A 115 13.62 -12.85 -11.77
N LYS A 116 13.53 -13.85 -12.66
CA LYS A 116 12.35 -14.71 -12.82
C LYS A 116 11.95 -15.42 -11.52
N LEU A 117 12.92 -15.83 -10.72
CA LEU A 117 12.67 -16.52 -9.46
C LEU A 117 12.03 -15.56 -8.44
N LEU A 118 12.53 -14.33 -8.34
CA LEU A 118 11.90 -13.31 -7.49
C LEU A 118 10.52 -12.90 -7.99
N LEU A 119 10.33 -12.77 -9.31
CA LEU A 119 9.04 -12.42 -9.91
C LEU A 119 7.95 -13.47 -9.67
N VAL A 120 8.30 -14.72 -9.41
CA VAL A 120 7.33 -15.78 -9.10
C VAL A 120 7.19 -15.98 -7.59
N LEU A 121 8.31 -16.13 -6.89
CA LEU A 121 8.28 -16.44 -5.45
C LEU A 121 7.71 -15.30 -4.61
N LEU A 122 8.05 -14.05 -4.94
CA LEU A 122 7.66 -12.93 -4.09
C LEU A 122 6.16 -12.64 -4.19
N PRO A 123 5.53 -12.56 -5.38
CA PRO A 123 4.09 -12.36 -5.47
C PRO A 123 3.26 -13.52 -4.91
N LEU A 124 3.69 -14.77 -5.16
CA LEU A 124 3.03 -15.95 -4.60
C LEU A 124 3.18 -16.01 -3.08
N GLY A 125 4.40 -15.79 -2.58
CA GLY A 125 4.70 -15.78 -1.15
C GLY A 125 3.93 -14.66 -0.43
N LEU A 126 3.83 -13.47 -1.02
CA LEU A 126 3.07 -12.36 -0.48
C LEU A 126 1.56 -12.65 -0.47
N SER A 127 1.02 -13.23 -1.55
CA SER A 127 -0.39 -13.62 -1.62
C SER A 127 -0.76 -14.70 -0.61
N ILE A 128 0.05 -15.77 -0.52
CA ILE A 128 -0.12 -16.85 0.47
C ILE A 128 0.06 -16.31 1.89
N GLY A 129 1.08 -15.49 2.13
CA GLY A 129 1.36 -14.89 3.42
C GLY A 129 0.22 -14.00 3.90
N LEU A 130 -0.32 -13.14 3.03
CA LEU A 130 -1.50 -12.34 3.34
C LEU A 130 -2.71 -13.23 3.64
N TYR A 131 -2.99 -14.23 2.81
CA TYR A 131 -4.09 -15.16 3.05
C TYR A 131 -3.97 -15.86 4.41
N LEU A 132 -2.78 -16.38 4.75
CA LEU A 132 -2.54 -17.03 6.04
C LEU A 132 -2.62 -16.04 7.20
N ALA A 133 -2.10 -14.84 7.05
CA ALA A 133 -2.20 -13.80 8.07
C ALA A 133 -3.68 -13.46 8.35
N PHE A 134 -4.49 -13.26 7.31
CA PHE A 134 -5.91 -12.96 7.45
C PHE A 134 -6.71 -14.12 8.03
N THR A 135 -6.50 -15.34 7.54
CA THR A 135 -7.29 -16.51 7.96
C THR A 135 -6.86 -17.08 9.30
N ARG A 136 -5.55 -17.15 9.59
CA ARG A 136 -5.01 -17.77 10.82
C ARG A 136 -4.61 -16.76 11.88
N GLY A 137 -4.03 -15.62 11.48
CA GLY A 137 -3.57 -14.61 12.43
C GLY A 137 -4.71 -13.76 12.96
N PHE A 138 -5.50 -13.21 12.04
CA PHE A 138 -6.51 -12.20 12.37
C PHE A 138 -7.93 -12.75 12.54
N GLN A 139 -8.12 -14.04 12.24
CA GLN A 139 -9.41 -14.74 12.29
C GLN A 139 -10.52 -13.95 11.60
N LEU A 140 -10.15 -13.21 10.53
CA LEU A 140 -11.11 -12.40 9.80
C LEU A 140 -12.02 -13.33 9.03
N VAL A 141 -13.30 -13.34 9.40
CA VAL A 141 -14.36 -13.97 8.62
C VAL A 141 -14.49 -13.16 7.34
N LEU A 142 -13.79 -13.58 6.29
CA LEU A 142 -14.01 -13.03 4.96
C LEU A 142 -15.45 -13.41 4.56
N PRO A 143 -16.25 -12.47 4.02
CA PRO A 143 -17.54 -12.81 3.45
C PRO A 143 -17.30 -13.88 2.38
N THR A 144 -17.72 -15.10 2.68
CA THR A 144 -17.79 -16.18 1.71
C THR A 144 -19.17 -16.06 1.10
N TRP A 145 -19.22 -15.81 -0.21
CA TRP A 145 -20.47 -15.80 -0.95
C TRP A 145 -21.01 -17.24 -0.93
N THR A 146 -21.92 -17.53 0.00
CA THR A 146 -22.81 -18.71 -0.11
C THR A 146 -24.05 -18.34 -0.89
#